data_AF-A0AAW6PE86-F1
#
_entry.id   AF-A0AAW6PE86-F1
#
_cell.length_a   1.000
_cell.length_b   1.000
_cell.length_c   1.000
_cell.angle_alpha   90.00
_cell.angle_beta   90.00
_cell.angle_gamma   90.00
#
_symmetry.space_group_name_H-M   'P 1'
#
loop_
_entity.id
_entity.type
_entity.pdbx_description
1 polymer ?
#
loop_
_entity_poly.entity_id
_entity_poly.type
_entity_poly.pdbx_seq_one_letter_code
_entity_poly.pdbx_strand_id
1 'polypeptide(L)'
;MSFATNKSSTIAMIFALTGLATWAYFEYRAMTSIFKKDLGNGVVIYADNYVESGEWIFDCKYQRLISRIPVPLPFDHLKNDTPLKPISAFPLSTSDRAEAKELIRKLIRESGWYHDLHYLFSSLNDSSQLTQHSFQMLTAHGGRTWVVHLIQGLENEEWSRFYIAATPYDPETFVDYEKAMQQAKASCPTPQ
;
A
#
# COMPACT_ATOMS: atom_id res chain seq x y z
N MET A 1 11.58 -53.52 -29.28
CA MET A 1 10.92 -52.21 -29.50
C MET A 1 11.77 -51.14 -28.85
N SER A 2 12.45 -50.32 -29.65
CA SER A 2 13.26 -49.20 -29.15
C SER A 2 12.34 -47.98 -29.04
N PHE A 3 11.99 -47.58 -27.82
CA PHE A 3 11.35 -46.30 -27.59
C PHE A 3 12.44 -45.23 -27.60
N ALA A 4 12.75 -44.70 -28.78
CA ALA A 4 13.51 -43.47 -28.88
C ALA A 4 12.63 -42.35 -28.30
N THR A 5 12.95 -41.92 -27.08
CA THR A 5 12.32 -40.75 -26.45
C THR A 5 12.63 -39.54 -27.32
N ASN A 6 11.63 -39.11 -28.09
CA ASN A 6 11.76 -37.90 -28.89
C ASN A 6 11.93 -36.72 -27.93
N LYS A 7 13.14 -36.17 -27.85
CA LYS A 7 13.51 -35.10 -26.90
C LYS A 7 12.53 -33.92 -26.93
N SER A 8 11.93 -33.65 -28.09
CA SER A 8 10.89 -32.62 -28.27
C SER A 8 9.59 -32.93 -27.51
N SER A 9 9.16 -34.20 -27.48
CA SER A 9 7.97 -34.64 -26.75
C SER A 9 8.16 -34.55 -25.22
N THR A 10 9.35 -34.92 -24.73
CA THR A 10 9.68 -34.79 -23.30
C THR A 10 9.70 -33.33 -22.85
N ILE A 11 10.25 -32.42 -23.66
CA ILE A 11 10.28 -30.98 -23.36
C ILE A 11 8.87 -30.39 -23.35
N ALA A 12 8.03 -30.72 -24.34
CA ALA A 12 6.64 -30.26 -24.39
C ALA A 12 5.82 -30.76 -23.19
N MET A 13 6.04 -32.02 -22.78
CA MET A 13 5.38 -32.60 -21.59
C MET A 13 5.82 -31.90 -20.30
N ILE A 14 7.10 -31.54 -20.16
CA ILE A 14 7.58 -30.76 -19.01
C ILE A 14 6.90 -29.40 -18.96
N PHE A 15 6.86 -28.65 -20.07
CA PHE A 15 6.18 -27.34 -20.11
C PHE A 15 4.67 -27.44 -19.82
N ALA A 16 4.00 -28.48 -20.32
CA ALA A 16 2.59 -28.70 -20.03
C ALA A 16 2.36 -29.02 -18.54
N LEU A 17 3.20 -29.88 -17.94
CA LEU A 17 3.09 -30.23 -16.53
C LEU A 17 3.43 -29.06 -15.60
N THR A 18 4.45 -28.26 -15.92
CA THR A 18 4.76 -27.06 -15.14
C THR A 18 3.65 -26.02 -15.24
N GLY A 19 3.08 -25.81 -16.43
CA GLY A 19 1.93 -24.93 -16.62
C GLY A 19 0.68 -25.39 -15.85
N LEU A 20 0.41 -26.71 -15.84
CA LEU A 20 -0.70 -27.27 -15.07
C LEU A 20 -0.47 -27.14 -13.55
N ALA A 21 0.75 -27.38 -13.08
CA ALA A 21 1.09 -27.25 -11.66
C ALA A 21 0.98 -25.81 -11.18
N THR A 22 1.44 -24.84 -11.98
CA THR A 22 1.28 -23.42 -11.63
C THR A 22 -0.19 -23.00 -11.62
N TRP A 23 -0.96 -23.43 -12.61
CA TRP A 23 -2.41 -23.17 -12.66
C TRP A 23 -3.14 -23.74 -11.43
N ALA A 24 -2.92 -25.02 -11.13
CA ALA A 24 -3.52 -25.68 -9.97
C ALA A 24 -3.14 -25.00 -8.65
N TYR A 25 -1.90 -24.53 -8.53
CA TYR A 25 -1.46 -23.76 -7.37
C TYR A 25 -2.20 -22.43 -7.23
N PHE A 26 -2.37 -21.68 -8.33
CA PHE A 26 -3.14 -20.43 -8.32
C PHE A 26 -4.62 -20.65 -7.96
N GLU A 27 -5.27 -21.67 -8.53
CA GLU A 27 -6.65 -22.01 -8.18
C GLU A 27 -6.79 -22.45 -6.72
N TYR A 28 -5.86 -23.29 -6.24
CA TYR A 28 -5.83 -23.71 -4.83
C TYR A 28 -5.73 -22.50 -3.90
N ARG A 29 -4.83 -21.56 -4.19
CA ARG A 29 -4.65 -20.34 -3.41
C ARG A 29 -5.91 -19.45 -3.45
N ALA A 30 -6.53 -19.33 -4.61
CA ALA A 30 -7.77 -18.57 -4.76
C ALA A 30 -8.93 -19.16 -3.93
N MET A 31 -9.04 -20.49 -3.90
CA MET A 31 -10.05 -21.21 -3.12
C MET A 31 -9.80 -21.15 -1.61
N THR A 32 -8.54 -21.22 -1.18
CA THR A 32 -8.18 -21.34 0.24
C THR A 32 -7.90 -20.02 0.95
N SER A 33 -7.65 -18.94 0.19
CA SER A 33 -7.37 -17.64 0.77
C SER A 33 -8.55 -17.10 1.60
N ILE A 34 -8.21 -16.70 2.83
CA ILE A 34 -9.10 -16.12 3.85
C ILE A 34 -9.00 -14.60 3.80
N PHE A 35 -7.77 -14.07 3.65
CA PHE A 35 -7.51 -12.64 3.67
C PHE A 35 -7.37 -12.12 2.24
N LYS A 36 -8.52 -11.85 1.61
CA LYS A 36 -8.57 -11.36 0.23
C LYS A 36 -9.60 -10.28 0.00
N LYS A 37 -9.38 -9.53 -1.08
CA LYS A 37 -10.32 -8.53 -1.61
C LYS A 37 -10.52 -8.72 -3.11
N ASP A 38 -11.72 -9.08 -3.50
CA ASP A 38 -12.18 -9.03 -4.90
C ASP A 38 -12.58 -7.59 -5.26
N LEU A 39 -12.00 -7.06 -6.33
CA LEU A 39 -12.27 -5.71 -6.83
C LEU A 39 -13.46 -5.64 -7.80
N GLY A 40 -14.08 -6.78 -8.13
CA GLY A 40 -15.26 -6.86 -9.00
C GLY A 40 -14.97 -6.76 -10.49
N ASN A 41 -13.70 -6.69 -10.87
CA ASN A 41 -13.22 -6.62 -12.26
C ASN A 41 -12.37 -7.85 -12.65
N GLY A 42 -12.45 -8.94 -11.88
CA GLY A 42 -11.63 -10.14 -12.05
C GLY A 42 -10.25 -10.08 -11.38
N VAL A 43 -9.89 -8.96 -10.75
CA VAL A 43 -8.68 -8.84 -9.92
C VAL A 43 -9.03 -9.15 -8.48
N VAL A 44 -8.28 -10.08 -7.88
CA VAL A 44 -8.36 -10.42 -6.46
C VAL A 44 -7.00 -10.21 -5.82
N ILE A 45 -6.99 -9.47 -4.73
CA ILE A 45 -5.79 -9.17 -3.96
C ILE A 45 -5.77 -10.06 -2.74
N TYR A 46 -4.65 -10.76 -2.57
CA TYR A 46 -4.43 -11.77 -1.54
C TYR A 46 -3.41 -11.25 -0.53
N ALA A 47 -3.71 -11.41 0.76
CA ALA A 47 -2.87 -10.93 1.84
C ALA A 47 -2.48 -12.01 2.84
N ASP A 48 -2.84 -13.28 2.59
CA ASP A 48 -2.63 -14.39 3.53
C ASP A 48 -1.18 -14.48 4.01
N ASN A 49 -0.21 -14.45 3.09
CA ASN A 49 1.22 -14.47 3.44
C ASN A 49 1.65 -13.35 4.40
N TYR A 50 1.05 -12.16 4.29
CA TYR A 50 1.36 -11.03 5.16
C TYR A 50 0.73 -11.21 6.55
N VAL A 51 -0.49 -11.73 6.60
CA VAL A 51 -1.19 -12.00 7.87
C VAL A 51 -0.55 -13.19 8.60
N GLU A 52 -0.19 -14.25 7.86
CA GLU A 52 0.49 -15.45 8.37
C GLU A 52 1.88 -15.15 8.94
N SER A 53 2.58 -14.11 8.47
CA SER A 53 3.84 -13.68 9.08
C SER A 53 3.66 -13.14 10.50
N GLY A 54 2.43 -12.79 10.88
CA GLY A 54 2.08 -12.19 12.16
C GLY A 54 2.41 -10.70 12.27
N GLU A 55 3.09 -10.12 11.29
CA GLU A 55 3.51 -8.71 11.32
C GLU A 55 2.41 -7.75 10.86
N TRP A 56 1.46 -8.24 10.08
CA TRP A 56 0.47 -7.41 9.40
C TRP A 56 -0.96 -7.80 9.76
N ILE A 57 -1.86 -6.82 9.65
CA ILE A 57 -3.31 -7.01 9.66
C ILE A 57 -3.83 -6.49 8.33
N PHE A 58 -4.60 -7.32 7.63
CA PHE A 58 -5.22 -6.95 6.36
C PHE A 58 -6.60 -6.33 6.59
N ASP A 59 -6.85 -5.23 5.90
CA ASP A 59 -8.15 -4.57 5.81
C ASP A 59 -8.87 -5.05 4.54
N CYS A 60 -9.79 -6.01 4.69
CA CYS A 60 -10.58 -6.57 3.60
C CYS A 60 -11.56 -5.56 2.99
N LYS A 61 -11.84 -4.44 3.66
CA LYS A 61 -12.75 -3.42 3.13
C LYS A 61 -12.00 -2.47 2.19
N TYR A 62 -10.84 -1.98 2.64
CA TYR A 62 -10.09 -0.93 1.96
C TYR A 62 -8.79 -1.39 1.28
N GLN A 63 -8.48 -2.69 1.29
CA GLN A 63 -7.27 -3.26 0.67
C GLN A 63 -5.98 -2.65 1.24
N ARG A 64 -5.93 -2.54 2.57
CA ARG A 64 -4.78 -1.96 3.29
C ARG A 64 -4.10 -3.04 4.11
N LEU A 65 -2.79 -2.93 4.25
CA LEU A 65 -2.02 -3.66 5.24
C LEU A 65 -1.65 -2.70 6.37
N ILE A 66 -2.02 -3.03 7.59
CA ILE A 66 -1.63 -2.29 8.79
C ILE A 66 -0.53 -3.09 9.48
N SER A 67 0.68 -2.56 9.51
CA SER A 67 1.76 -3.19 10.28
C SER A 67 1.42 -3.12 11.78
N ARG A 68 1.60 -4.21 12.53
CA ARG A 68 1.45 -4.24 13.99
C ARG A 68 2.52 -3.41 14.71
N ILE A 69 3.69 -3.30 14.10
CA ILE A 69 4.76 -2.40 14.52
C ILE A 69 4.86 -1.31 13.44
N PRO A 70 4.53 -0.04 13.75
CA PRO A 70 4.55 1.04 12.77
C PRO A 70 5.83 1.05 11.94
N VAL A 71 5.71 1.08 10.61
CA VAL A 71 6.86 1.13 9.72
C VAL A 71 7.59 2.46 9.96
N PRO A 72 8.92 2.44 10.19
CA PRO A 72 9.65 3.67 10.43
C PRO A 72 9.67 4.54 9.17
N LEU A 73 9.72 5.86 9.36
CA LEU A 73 9.95 6.78 8.26
C LEU A 73 11.35 6.55 7.67
N PRO A 74 11.48 6.56 6.33
CA PRO A 74 12.77 6.47 5.65
C PRO A 74 13.52 7.82 5.72
N PHE A 75 13.92 8.24 6.93
CA PHE A 75 14.51 9.56 7.19
C PHE A 75 15.71 9.87 6.29
N ASP A 76 16.56 8.88 6.02
CA ASP A 76 17.76 9.07 5.20
C ASP A 76 17.42 9.46 3.76
N HIS A 77 16.29 8.99 3.24
CA HIS A 77 15.81 9.39 1.92
C HIS A 77 15.16 10.78 1.96
N LEU A 78 14.42 11.13 3.02
CA LEU A 78 13.77 12.44 3.14
C LEU A 78 14.75 13.60 3.42
N LYS A 79 15.90 13.32 4.05
CA LYS A 79 16.95 14.31 4.34
C LYS A 79 17.69 14.81 3.10
N ASN A 80 17.77 14.00 2.04
CA ASN A 80 18.62 14.26 0.87
C ASN A 80 17.93 15.09 -0.23
N ASP A 81 17.03 16.01 0.14
CA ASP A 81 16.23 16.81 -0.81
C ASP A 81 15.50 15.95 -1.87
N THR A 82 15.07 14.74 -1.50
CA THR A 82 14.40 13.85 -2.45
C THR A 82 13.18 14.54 -3.05
N PRO A 83 13.07 14.60 -4.40
CA PRO A 83 11.96 15.27 -5.05
C PRO A 83 10.62 14.68 -4.65
N LEU A 84 9.77 15.49 -4.02
CA LEU A 84 8.39 15.13 -3.69
C LEU A 84 7.48 15.44 -4.88
N LYS A 85 6.69 14.46 -5.29
CA LYS A 85 5.67 14.65 -6.34
C LYS A 85 4.31 14.96 -5.71
N PRO A 86 3.56 15.96 -6.20
CA PRO A 86 2.21 16.20 -5.69
C PRO A 86 1.27 15.05 -6.06
N ILE A 87 0.40 14.64 -5.14
CA ILE A 87 -0.69 13.69 -5.41
C ILE A 87 -1.91 14.46 -5.90
N SER A 88 -2.50 14.03 -7.02
CA SER A 88 -3.73 14.62 -7.57
C SER A 88 -5.01 13.85 -7.20
N ALA A 89 -4.89 12.71 -6.52
CA ALA A 89 -5.98 11.78 -6.24
C ALA A 89 -7.00 12.28 -5.21
N PHE A 90 -6.65 13.27 -4.37
CA PHE A 90 -7.58 13.79 -3.36
C PHE A 90 -8.58 14.77 -3.99
N PRO A 91 -9.90 14.53 -3.88
CA PRO A 91 -10.90 15.46 -4.37
C PRO A 91 -10.92 16.70 -3.48
N LEU A 92 -10.38 17.80 -3.99
CA LEU A 92 -10.33 19.10 -3.32
C LEU A 92 -11.09 20.15 -4.12
N SER A 93 -11.77 21.06 -3.42
CA SER A 93 -12.30 22.29 -4.01
C SER A 93 -11.16 23.12 -4.62
N THR A 94 -11.48 24.06 -5.50
CA THR A 94 -10.46 24.94 -6.12
C THR A 94 -9.70 25.76 -5.08
N SER A 95 -10.41 26.27 -4.05
CA SER A 95 -9.81 27.02 -2.94
C SER A 95 -8.90 26.12 -2.10
N ASP A 96 -9.37 24.93 -1.69
CA ASP A 96 -8.56 24.00 -0.91
C ASP A 96 -7.33 23.53 -1.67
N ARG A 97 -7.42 23.37 -2.99
CA ARG A 97 -6.28 22.99 -3.82
C ARG A 97 -5.19 24.06 -3.85
N ALA A 98 -5.56 25.34 -3.81
CA ALA A 98 -4.60 26.43 -3.75
C ALA A 98 -3.91 26.48 -2.37
N GLU A 99 -4.68 26.41 -1.30
CA GLU A 99 -4.14 26.41 0.07
C GLU A 99 -3.30 25.17 0.38
N ALA A 100 -3.72 23.97 -0.07
CA ALA A 100 -2.93 22.75 0.07
C ALA A 100 -1.55 22.88 -0.60
N LYS A 101 -1.49 23.48 -1.79
CA LYS A 101 -0.22 23.73 -2.49
C LYS A 101 0.66 24.73 -1.75
N GLU A 102 0.08 25.78 -1.19
CA GLU A 102 0.81 26.76 -0.40
C GLU A 102 1.35 26.16 0.89
N LEU A 103 0.51 25.44 1.64
CA LEU A 103 0.88 24.70 2.83
C LEU A 103 2.05 23.76 2.57
N ILE A 104 1.95 22.88 1.57
CA ILE A 104 3.02 21.93 1.23
C ILE A 104 4.31 22.67 0.90
N ARG A 105 4.25 23.73 0.07
CA ARG A 105 5.45 24.52 -0.29
C ARG A 105 6.12 25.17 0.91
N LYS A 106 5.34 25.64 1.89
CA LYS A 106 5.88 26.23 3.11
C LYS A 106 6.49 25.15 3.99
N LEU A 107 5.74 24.08 4.24
CA LEU A 107 6.12 22.97 5.09
C LEU A 107 7.46 22.34 4.66
N ILE A 108 7.62 22.01 3.38
CA ILE A 108 8.84 21.33 2.90
C ILE A 108 10.11 22.20 2.97
N ARG A 109 9.97 23.51 3.21
CA ARG A 109 11.11 24.43 3.44
C ARG A 109 11.57 24.43 4.89
N GLU A 110 10.76 23.91 5.80
CA GLU A 110 11.10 23.80 7.22
C GLU A 110 12.02 22.58 7.42
N SER A 111 13.15 22.80 8.08
CA SER A 111 14.07 21.70 8.38
C SER A 111 13.40 20.69 9.30
N GLY A 112 13.44 19.41 8.94
CA GLY A 112 12.84 18.36 9.75
C GLY A 112 11.30 18.32 9.71
N TRP A 113 10.65 18.95 8.71
CA TRP A 113 9.19 18.94 8.55
C TRP A 113 8.54 17.54 8.60
N TYR A 114 9.32 16.50 8.31
CA TYR A 114 8.90 15.10 8.30
C TYR A 114 8.86 14.44 9.70
N HIS A 115 9.32 15.11 10.76
CA HIS A 115 9.43 14.48 12.10
C HIS A 115 8.08 14.13 12.73
N ASP A 116 7.03 14.87 12.40
CA ASP A 116 5.68 14.65 12.93
C ASP A 116 4.85 13.69 12.06
N LEU A 117 5.46 13.11 11.02
CA LEU A 117 4.80 12.08 10.23
C LEU A 117 4.68 10.78 11.03
N HIS A 118 3.51 10.17 10.93
CA HIS A 118 3.21 8.89 11.55
C HIS A 118 2.76 7.90 10.48
N TYR A 119 3.20 6.66 10.61
CA TYR A 119 2.75 5.57 9.76
C TYR A 119 1.24 5.38 9.90
N LEU A 120 0.55 5.16 8.78
CA LEU A 120 -0.87 4.93 8.73
C LEU A 120 -1.19 3.51 8.24
N PHE A 121 -0.80 3.19 7.00
CA PHE A 121 -0.98 1.87 6.41
C PHE A 121 -0.02 1.63 5.25
N SER A 122 -0.09 0.44 4.67
CA SER A 122 0.58 0.08 3.42
C SER A 122 -0.42 -0.49 2.42
N SER A 123 -0.08 -0.50 1.14
CA SER A 123 -0.98 -1.01 0.10
C SER A 123 -0.33 -2.11 -0.73
N LEU A 124 -1.20 -2.99 -1.22
CA LEU A 124 -0.87 -4.02 -2.18
C LEU A 124 -1.32 -3.59 -3.58
N ASN A 125 -0.56 -3.96 -4.61
CA ASN A 125 -1.03 -3.87 -6.00
C ASN A 125 -1.89 -5.08 -6.40
N ASP A 126 -2.34 -5.07 -7.65
CA ASP A 126 -3.13 -6.13 -8.28
C ASP A 126 -2.42 -7.50 -8.32
N SER A 127 -1.09 -7.50 -8.21
CA SER A 127 -0.26 -8.70 -8.09
C SER A 127 -0.05 -9.14 -6.64
N SER A 128 -0.76 -8.56 -5.68
CA SER A 128 -0.64 -8.83 -4.24
C SER A 128 0.76 -8.52 -3.66
N GLN A 129 1.48 -7.58 -4.27
CA GLN A 129 2.79 -7.15 -3.80
C GLN A 129 2.67 -5.83 -3.05
N LEU A 130 3.41 -5.71 -1.95
CA LEU A 130 3.57 -4.47 -1.20
C LEU A 130 4.21 -3.39 -2.09
N THR A 131 3.49 -2.28 -2.30
CA THR A 131 3.94 -1.24 -3.23
C THR A 131 4.15 0.11 -2.60
N GLN A 132 3.55 0.38 -1.44
CA GLN A 132 3.67 1.69 -0.81
C GLN A 132 3.45 1.67 0.69
N HIS A 133 4.07 2.62 1.37
CA HIS A 133 3.76 3.02 2.74
C HIS A 133 3.11 4.40 2.72
N SER A 134 2.07 4.58 3.53
CA SER A 134 1.39 5.85 3.72
C SER A 134 1.66 6.35 5.14
N PHE A 135 2.06 7.61 5.22
CA PHE A 135 2.29 8.35 6.44
C PHE A 135 1.43 9.60 6.44
N GLN A 136 1.09 10.10 7.62
CA GLN A 136 0.33 11.33 7.76
C GLN A 136 0.77 12.15 8.96
N MET A 137 0.46 13.45 8.92
CA MET A 137 0.56 14.33 10.08
C MET A 137 -0.52 15.40 10.04
N LEU A 138 -0.75 16.04 11.18
CA LEU A 138 -1.64 17.19 11.31
C LEU A 138 -0.83 18.47 11.39
N THR A 139 -1.27 19.52 10.69
CA THR A 139 -0.64 20.83 10.75
C THR A 139 -1.67 21.95 10.61
N ALA A 140 -1.35 23.13 11.14
CA ALA A 140 -2.22 24.30 11.04
C ALA A 140 -1.78 25.20 9.88
N HIS A 141 -2.72 25.62 9.03
CA HIS A 141 -2.47 26.57 7.96
C HIS A 141 -3.76 27.33 7.61
N GLY A 142 -3.65 28.66 7.44
CA GLY A 142 -4.81 29.49 7.11
C GLY A 142 -5.93 29.47 8.16
N GLY A 143 -5.59 29.27 9.45
CA GLY A 143 -6.58 29.22 10.54
C GLY A 143 -7.37 27.92 10.64
N ARG A 144 -7.01 26.88 9.87
CA ARG A 144 -7.62 25.55 9.93
C ARG A 144 -6.58 24.43 10.02
N THR A 145 -7.01 23.27 10.50
CA THR A 145 -6.19 22.06 10.56
C THR A 145 -6.22 21.34 9.22
N TRP A 146 -5.06 20.83 8.82
CA TRP A 146 -4.84 20.04 7.62
C TRP A 146 -4.24 18.70 7.96
N VAL A 147 -4.60 17.69 7.19
CA VAL A 147 -3.92 16.39 7.15
C VAL A 147 -2.95 16.42 5.99
N VAL A 148 -1.66 16.29 6.26
CA VAL A 148 -0.63 16.12 5.24
C VAL A 148 -0.36 14.62 5.08
N HIS A 149 -0.45 14.14 3.85
CA HIS A 149 -0.22 12.75 3.48
C HIS A 149 1.11 12.63 2.77
N LEU A 150 1.97 11.72 3.20
CA LEU A 150 3.18 11.32 2.51
C LEU A 150 3.06 9.86 2.09
N ILE A 151 3.20 9.57 0.81
CA ILE A 151 3.25 8.21 0.27
C ILE A 151 4.66 7.92 -0.19
N GLN A 152 5.24 6.85 0.35
CA GLN A 152 6.47 6.26 -0.14
C GLN A 152 6.11 5.10 -1.07
N GLY A 153 6.42 5.22 -2.36
CA GLY A 153 6.38 4.11 -3.31
C GLY A 153 7.64 3.26 -3.19
N LEU A 154 7.45 1.94 -3.22
CA LEU A 154 8.48 0.90 -3.07
C LEU A 154 8.91 0.28 -4.41
N GLU A 155 8.59 0.94 -5.53
CA GLU A 155 8.92 0.43 -6.86
C GLU A 155 10.43 0.40 -7.10
N ASN A 156 10.98 -0.82 -7.23
CA ASN A 156 12.38 -1.19 -7.49
C ASN A 156 13.35 -0.75 -6.37
N GLU A 157 14.16 -1.72 -5.90
CA GLU A 157 14.98 -1.66 -4.67
C GLU A 157 15.96 -0.48 -4.55
N GLU A 158 16.19 0.28 -5.62
CA GLU A 158 17.22 1.33 -5.64
C GLU A 158 16.73 2.70 -5.15
N TRP A 159 15.44 3.08 -5.33
CA TRP A 159 14.98 4.45 -4.99
C TRP A 159 13.50 4.52 -4.58
N SER A 160 13.23 4.90 -3.33
CA SER A 160 11.88 5.24 -2.88
C SER A 160 11.39 6.54 -3.53
N ARG A 161 10.24 6.51 -4.21
CA ARG A 161 9.58 7.71 -4.73
C ARG A 161 8.61 8.25 -3.70
N PHE A 162 8.67 9.55 -3.44
CA PHE A 162 7.78 10.18 -2.47
C PHE A 162 6.74 11.06 -3.14
N TYR A 163 5.52 10.94 -2.65
CA TYR A 163 4.39 11.74 -3.07
C TYR A 163 3.75 12.42 -1.88
N ILE A 164 3.37 13.69 -2.02
CA ILE A 164 2.82 14.50 -0.94
C ILE A 164 1.48 15.12 -1.33
N ALA A 165 0.57 15.19 -0.37
CA ALA A 165 -0.72 15.87 -0.48
C ALA A 165 -1.11 16.52 0.83
N ALA A 166 -2.10 17.41 0.77
CA ALA A 166 -2.75 17.92 1.96
C ALA A 166 -4.26 18.00 1.73
N THR A 167 -5.04 17.60 2.73
CA THR A 167 -6.50 17.70 2.73
C THR A 167 -6.95 18.42 4.00
N PRO A 168 -8.04 19.20 3.96
CA PRO A 168 -8.61 19.76 5.18
C PRO A 168 -8.92 18.64 6.19
N TYR A 169 -8.68 18.89 7.47
CA TYR A 169 -9.04 17.96 8.52
C TYR A 169 -10.56 17.89 8.66
N ASP A 170 -11.08 16.67 8.69
CA ASP A 170 -12.49 16.38 8.95
C ASP A 170 -12.56 15.28 10.02
N PRO A 171 -13.07 15.55 11.24
CA PRO A 171 -13.09 14.58 12.32
C PRO A 171 -13.96 13.35 12.04
N GLU A 172 -14.97 13.47 11.18
CA GLU A 172 -15.86 12.35 10.84
C GLU A 172 -15.14 11.31 9.99
N THR A 173 -14.35 11.79 9.02
CA THR A 173 -13.66 10.95 8.04
C THR A 173 -12.20 10.69 8.38
N PHE A 174 -11.60 11.42 9.31
CA PHE A 174 -10.21 11.24 9.72
C PHE A 174 -9.98 9.85 10.31
N VAL A 175 -8.88 9.23 9.89
CA VAL A 175 -8.43 7.91 10.36
C VAL A 175 -6.97 8.04 10.76
N ASP A 176 -6.69 7.84 12.04
CA ASP A 176 -5.33 7.63 12.54
C ASP A 176 -4.95 6.14 12.51
N TYR A 177 -3.71 5.84 12.91
CA TYR A 177 -3.19 4.48 12.93
C TYR A 177 -4.04 3.55 13.81
N GLU A 178 -4.48 3.99 14.98
CA GLU A 178 -5.28 3.17 15.88
C GLU A 178 -6.65 2.85 15.29
N LYS A 179 -7.33 3.86 14.74
CA LYS A 179 -8.61 3.69 14.04
C LYS A 179 -8.44 2.80 12.81
N ALA A 180 -7.36 2.94 12.03
CA ALA A 180 -7.06 2.06 10.90
C ALA A 180 -6.85 0.60 11.36
N MET A 181 -6.10 0.39 12.44
CA MET A 181 -5.86 -0.92 13.04
C MET A 181 -7.16 -1.59 13.48
N GLN A 182 -8.04 -0.87 14.17
CA GLN A 182 -9.33 -1.40 14.63
C GLN A 182 -10.26 -1.71 13.45
N GLN A 183 -10.31 -0.83 12.44
CA GLN A 183 -11.07 -1.07 11.22
C GLN A 183 -10.59 -2.33 10.49
N ALA A 184 -9.26 -2.51 10.35
CA ALA A 184 -8.69 -3.68 9.69
C ALA A 184 -9.05 -4.98 10.42
N LYS A 185 -8.89 -5.03 11.75
CA LYS A 185 -9.26 -6.20 12.58
C LYS A 185 -10.71 -6.61 12.44
N ALA A 186 -11.62 -5.64 12.29
CA ALA A 186 -13.06 -5.87 12.15
C ALA A 186 -13.50 -6.12 10.69
N SER A 187 -12.61 -5.94 9.71
CA SER A 187 -12.99 -5.92 8.29
C SER A 187 -13.10 -7.30 7.64
N CYS A 188 -12.35 -8.28 8.14
CA CYS A 188 -12.26 -9.61 7.55
C CYS A 188 -13.13 -10.62 8.33
N PRO A 189 -13.62 -11.71 7.70
CA PRO A 189 -14.49 -12.70 8.36
C PRO A 189 -13.81 -13.45 9.51
N THR A 190 -12.49 -13.59 9.46
CA THR A 190 -11.69 -14.31 10.45
C THR A 190 -10.89 -13.30 11.28
N PRO A 191 -10.86 -13.44 12.62
CA PRO A 191 -10.05 -12.59 13.49
C PRO A 191 -8.55 -12.65 13.15
N GLN A 192 -7.86 -11.52 13.38
CA GLN A 192 -6.43 -11.32 13.13
C GLN A 192 -5.72 -10.81 14.39
#